data_AF-A0A543BSM0-F1
#
_entry.id   AF-A0A543BSM0-F1
#
_cell.length_a   1.000
_cell.length_b   1.000
_cell.length_c   1.000
_cell.angle_alpha   90.00
_cell.angle_beta   90.00
_cell.angle_gamma   90.00
#
_symmetry.space_group_name_H-M   'P 1'
#
loop_
_entity.id
_entity.type
_entity.pdbx_description
1 polymer ?
#
loop_
_entity_poly.entity_id
_entity_poly.type
_entity_poly.pdbx_seq_one_letter_code
_entity_poly.pdbx_strand_id
1 'polypeptide(L)'
;MLGDLRDTACKVRVVTTYSTSWHYQGTSSEDLGDRLELGGLQRHYELYKDQLPRLLPFDLIGGGTVGEAVDVRLIDLVDGIGMARTDALLFALPSNQVVLAVILEFTTQPLRDLSSVKPITRVLEQCIENEVRIGGKDLQDFVRDLPTGDLVWEGLAKDDQTGSDDALLPERHQLVFVERRNEEERAPGPVVINEIVYRETPPYREEFGIPKTPEQLNAVKLSDRPFPNGRSWLQALRQEPVHDANLSTLGVVTPYVSLLYGHQRYVEDSIFLSTVHAVGTSSRFRQIWHDAYQQVRQFKERKQSQEAGLQTRADLEELADNLGNLEFDLTFSVEFPLMRIETFQTALYEAMDLSNQAKALSQMFDQLDGSLRSEITAIDVRERRRNDGRQKWNAFAAGVLSLIGVSVGFVIAFLGVNTTEVPDDGGKHLSMWDPHFAYLYLIAGVFALVPVFLISFPYLREWTSQTRGRRPLWCGLAATAAGAVVLAATLAEDWVAGRTIVFDAIGKAVAAFALLVGLTMGALWLWYRRARHARRQEMSTLGRG
;
A
#
# COMPACT_ATOMS: atom_id res chain seq x y z
N MET A 1 -29.10 53.45 -22.59
CA MET A 1 -27.65 53.25 -22.35
C MET A 1 -27.35 51.87 -21.73
N LEU A 2 -28.01 50.79 -22.18
CA LEU A 2 -27.73 49.41 -21.74
C LEU A 2 -27.38 48.48 -22.92
N GLY A 3 -27.39 49.01 -24.15
CA GLY A 3 -27.15 48.24 -25.39
C GLY A 3 -25.67 48.17 -25.81
N ASP A 4 -24.80 49.01 -25.26
CA ASP A 4 -23.40 49.16 -25.73
C ASP A 4 -22.38 48.43 -24.85
N LEU A 5 -22.77 47.97 -23.65
CA LEU A 5 -21.89 47.23 -22.74
C LEU A 5 -21.70 45.76 -23.14
N ARG A 6 -22.63 45.20 -23.94
CA ARG A 6 -22.55 43.79 -24.38
C ARG A 6 -21.39 43.52 -25.34
N ASP A 7 -20.96 44.50 -26.12
CA ASP A 7 -19.80 44.36 -27.02
C ASP A 7 -18.44 44.55 -26.31
N THR A 8 -18.45 45.00 -25.06
CA THR A 8 -17.22 45.24 -24.29
C THR A 8 -16.88 44.14 -23.28
N ALA A 9 -17.80 43.23 -23.00
CA ALA A 9 -17.59 42.19 -21.99
C ALA A 9 -16.75 41.02 -22.54
N CYS A 10 -15.78 40.56 -21.76
CA CYS A 10 -15.00 39.36 -22.01
C CYS A 10 -15.62 38.19 -21.24
N LYS A 11 -15.87 37.08 -21.93
CA LYS A 11 -16.37 35.85 -21.29
C LYS A 11 -15.20 35.04 -20.77
N VAL A 12 -15.31 34.63 -19.52
CA VAL A 12 -14.31 33.84 -18.81
C VAL A 12 -14.99 32.61 -18.25
N ARG A 13 -14.37 31.45 -18.47
CA ARG A 13 -14.75 30.18 -17.85
C ARG A 13 -13.62 29.74 -16.94
N VAL A 14 -13.90 29.69 -15.64
CA VAL A 14 -13.00 29.11 -14.65
C VAL A 14 -13.47 27.69 -14.36
N VAL A 15 -12.57 26.73 -14.46
CA VAL A 15 -12.84 25.34 -14.07
C VAL A 15 -11.87 24.96 -12.97
N THR A 16 -12.36 24.66 -11.77
CA THR A 16 -11.52 24.13 -10.70
C THR A 16 -11.79 22.65 -10.54
N THR A 17 -10.73 21.86 -10.73
CA THR A 17 -10.73 20.41 -10.59
C THR A 17 -10.15 20.06 -9.22
N TYR A 18 -10.94 19.37 -8.40
CA TYR A 18 -10.58 18.91 -7.06
C TYR A 18 -10.51 17.39 -7.03
N SER A 19 -9.44 16.84 -6.49
CA SER A 19 -9.46 15.44 -6.11
C SER A 19 -10.27 15.21 -4.85
N THR A 20 -10.92 14.04 -4.76
CA THR A 20 -11.80 13.66 -3.66
C THR A 20 -11.28 12.40 -2.97
N SER A 21 -11.70 12.13 -1.74
CA SER A 21 -11.39 10.87 -1.04
C SER A 21 -12.23 9.68 -1.54
N TRP A 22 -12.93 9.81 -2.67
CA TRP A 22 -13.88 8.83 -3.16
C TRP A 22 -13.30 7.99 -4.30
N HIS A 23 -13.76 6.74 -4.35
CA HIS A 23 -13.47 5.78 -5.40
C HIS A 23 -14.74 5.27 -6.04
N TYR A 24 -14.72 5.01 -7.34
CA TYR A 24 -15.86 4.50 -8.07
C TYR A 24 -15.48 3.25 -8.88
N GLN A 25 -16.00 2.09 -8.46
CA GLN A 25 -15.80 0.79 -9.13
C GLN A 25 -16.94 0.42 -10.09
N GLY A 26 -17.96 1.26 -10.19
CA GLY A 26 -19.10 0.99 -11.06
C GLY A 26 -18.77 1.14 -12.55
N THR A 27 -19.67 0.62 -13.38
CA THR A 27 -19.60 0.74 -14.85
C THR A 27 -20.55 1.78 -15.42
N SER A 28 -21.43 2.34 -14.57
CA SER A 28 -22.37 3.40 -15.00
C SER A 28 -21.58 4.66 -15.37
N SER A 29 -21.96 5.27 -16.49
CA SER A 29 -21.40 6.54 -16.97
C SER A 29 -22.45 7.25 -17.81
N GLU A 30 -22.54 8.56 -17.65
CA GLU A 30 -23.31 9.43 -18.53
C GLU A 30 -22.57 9.58 -19.87
N ASP A 31 -23.30 9.87 -20.95
CA ASP A 31 -22.64 10.20 -22.21
C ASP A 31 -21.99 11.59 -22.10
N LEU A 32 -20.69 11.64 -22.33
CA LEU A 32 -19.93 12.88 -22.23
C LEU A 32 -20.34 13.89 -23.30
N GLY A 33 -20.84 13.40 -24.45
CA GLY A 33 -21.20 14.19 -25.61
C GLY A 33 -22.33 15.20 -25.36
N ASP A 34 -23.17 14.96 -24.35
CA ASP A 34 -24.28 15.84 -24.01
C ASP A 34 -23.83 17.06 -23.19
N ARG A 35 -22.66 16.97 -22.54
CA ARG A 35 -22.14 18.01 -21.63
C ARG A 35 -20.88 18.70 -22.14
N LEU A 36 -20.06 18.02 -22.95
CA LEU A 36 -18.78 18.52 -23.46
C LEU A 36 -18.69 18.44 -24.98
N GLU A 37 -18.18 19.50 -25.60
CA GLU A 37 -18.03 19.57 -27.05
C GLU A 37 -16.70 18.94 -27.48
N LEU A 38 -16.61 17.62 -27.57
CA LEU A 38 -15.34 16.96 -27.94
C LEU A 38 -15.01 17.05 -29.44
N GLY A 39 -15.98 17.39 -30.29
CA GLY A 39 -15.81 17.42 -31.74
C GLY A 39 -15.29 16.08 -32.27
N GLY A 40 -14.21 16.10 -33.06
CA GLY A 40 -13.59 14.88 -33.61
C GLY A 40 -12.97 13.93 -32.57
N LEU A 41 -12.81 14.36 -31.32
CA LEU A 41 -12.37 13.49 -30.23
C LEU A 41 -13.48 12.61 -29.68
N GLN A 42 -14.75 12.92 -29.92
CA GLN A 42 -15.85 12.12 -29.41
C GLN A 42 -15.74 10.65 -29.83
N ARG A 43 -15.39 10.40 -31.09
CA ARG A 43 -15.13 9.05 -31.60
C ARG A 43 -13.97 8.36 -30.87
N HIS A 44 -12.88 9.07 -30.60
CA HIS A 44 -11.74 8.51 -29.86
C HIS A 44 -12.14 8.24 -28.41
N TYR A 45 -12.91 9.14 -27.80
CA TYR A 45 -13.42 8.98 -26.45
C TYR A 45 -14.30 7.73 -26.32
N GLU A 46 -15.21 7.50 -27.27
CA GLU A 46 -16.04 6.29 -27.32
C GLU A 46 -15.20 5.01 -27.43
N LEU A 47 -14.12 5.03 -28.22
CA LEU A 47 -13.21 3.89 -28.40
C LEU A 47 -12.38 3.59 -27.15
N TYR A 48 -12.02 4.61 -26.37
CA TYR A 48 -11.17 4.51 -25.19
C TYR A 48 -11.91 4.86 -23.89
N LYS A 49 -13.24 4.66 -23.85
CA LYS A 49 -14.09 5.07 -22.72
C LYS A 49 -13.65 4.47 -21.39
N ASP A 50 -13.07 3.27 -21.42
CA ASP A 50 -12.55 2.58 -20.23
C ASP A 50 -11.18 3.11 -19.77
N GLN A 51 -10.47 3.85 -20.61
CA GLN A 51 -9.14 4.42 -20.35
C GLN A 51 -9.17 5.94 -20.16
N LEU A 52 -10.35 6.56 -20.21
CA LEU A 52 -10.53 8.00 -20.08
C LEU A 52 -11.45 8.34 -18.90
N PRO A 53 -11.41 9.58 -18.38
CA PRO A 53 -12.30 9.98 -17.30
C PRO A 53 -13.77 9.87 -17.72
N ARG A 54 -14.56 9.11 -16.96
CA ARG A 54 -15.98 8.87 -17.20
C ARG A 54 -16.80 9.86 -16.39
N LEU A 55 -17.75 10.55 -17.02
CA LEU A 55 -18.70 11.39 -16.30
C LEU A 55 -19.68 10.52 -15.53
N LEU A 56 -19.82 10.80 -14.23
CA LEU A 56 -20.79 10.15 -13.37
C LEU A 56 -22.11 10.92 -13.41
N PRO A 57 -23.27 10.22 -13.41
CA PRO A 57 -24.58 10.84 -13.55
C PRO A 57 -24.89 11.76 -12.36
N PHE A 58 -24.69 13.06 -12.53
CA PHE A 58 -24.65 14.03 -11.41
C PHE A 58 -26.02 14.54 -10.96
N ASP A 59 -27.06 14.34 -11.78
CA ASP A 59 -28.40 14.90 -11.61
C ASP A 59 -29.17 14.42 -10.35
N LEU A 60 -28.63 13.47 -9.58
CA LEU A 60 -29.31 12.83 -8.44
C LEU A 60 -28.91 13.38 -7.06
N ILE A 61 -27.82 14.15 -6.96
CA ILE A 61 -27.19 14.45 -5.66
C ILE A 61 -27.87 15.62 -4.91
N GLY A 62 -28.64 16.47 -5.61
CA GLY A 62 -29.26 17.67 -5.03
C GLY A 62 -30.73 17.53 -4.57
N GLY A 63 -31.36 16.37 -4.75
CA GLY A 63 -32.82 16.24 -4.57
C GLY A 63 -33.65 17.05 -5.59
N GLY A 64 -32.99 17.62 -6.60
CA GLY A 64 -33.62 18.27 -7.75
C GLY A 64 -34.22 17.23 -8.69
N THR A 65 -35.18 17.66 -9.51
CA THR A 65 -35.68 16.82 -10.61
C THR A 65 -34.58 16.55 -11.63
N VAL A 66 -34.50 15.32 -12.14
CA VAL A 66 -33.56 14.92 -13.21
C VAL A 66 -33.57 15.97 -14.33
N GLY A 67 -32.39 16.54 -14.64
CA GLY A 67 -32.22 17.60 -15.63
C GLY A 67 -32.19 19.05 -15.10
N GLU A 68 -32.37 19.28 -13.80
CA GLU A 68 -32.17 20.60 -13.19
C GLU A 68 -30.68 20.83 -12.90
N ALA A 69 -30.12 21.91 -13.45
CA ALA A 69 -28.71 22.26 -13.25
C ALA A 69 -28.42 22.48 -11.76
N VAL A 70 -27.36 21.85 -11.26
CA VAL A 70 -26.97 22.00 -9.85
C VAL A 70 -26.57 23.44 -9.57
N ASP A 71 -27.25 24.06 -8.59
CA ASP A 71 -26.98 25.44 -8.20
C ASP A 71 -25.61 25.54 -7.52
N VAL A 72 -24.65 26.12 -8.24
CA VAL A 72 -23.28 26.35 -7.77
C VAL A 72 -23.11 27.86 -7.55
N ARG A 73 -22.74 28.26 -6.35
CA ARG A 73 -22.59 29.68 -5.98
C ARG A 73 -21.29 29.92 -5.23
N LEU A 74 -20.71 31.07 -5.45
CA LEU A 74 -19.65 31.60 -4.60
C LEU A 74 -20.27 32.11 -3.30
N ILE A 75 -19.56 31.96 -2.17
CA ILE A 75 -20.05 32.44 -0.87
C ILE A 75 -20.18 33.97 -0.87
N ASP A 76 -19.13 34.66 -1.34
CA ASP A 76 -19.13 36.11 -1.50
C ASP A 76 -19.26 36.47 -2.98
N LEU A 77 -20.25 37.33 -3.28
CA LEU A 77 -20.42 37.86 -4.62
C LEU A 77 -19.22 38.72 -4.99
N VAL A 78 -18.61 38.45 -6.14
CA VAL A 78 -17.48 39.24 -6.64
C VAL A 78 -18.00 40.43 -7.43
N ASP A 79 -17.67 41.64 -6.96
CA ASP A 79 -18.04 42.87 -7.63
C ASP A 79 -17.49 42.92 -9.07
N GLY A 80 -18.33 43.38 -10.00
CA GLY A 80 -17.94 43.51 -11.42
C GLY A 80 -18.06 42.24 -12.26
N ILE A 81 -18.60 41.15 -11.70
CA ILE A 81 -18.83 39.90 -12.41
C ILE A 81 -20.32 39.68 -12.69
N GLY A 82 -20.65 39.41 -13.96
CA GLY A 82 -21.95 38.87 -14.34
C GLY A 82 -21.87 37.36 -14.53
N MET A 83 -22.34 36.57 -13.56
CA MET A 83 -22.40 35.11 -13.65
C MET A 83 -23.35 34.67 -14.77
N ALA A 84 -22.85 33.86 -15.70
CA ALA A 84 -23.58 33.40 -16.87
C ALA A 84 -24.04 31.94 -16.72
N ARG A 85 -23.15 31.07 -16.24
CA ARG A 85 -23.42 29.65 -16.03
C ARG A 85 -22.57 29.13 -14.89
N THR A 86 -23.13 28.24 -14.09
CA THR A 86 -22.43 27.56 -13.01
C THR A 86 -22.81 26.09 -13.07
N ASP A 87 -21.82 25.20 -13.00
CA ASP A 87 -22.02 23.76 -13.16
C ASP A 87 -21.05 23.00 -12.26
N ALA A 88 -21.39 21.76 -11.93
CA ALA A 88 -20.50 20.85 -11.22
C ALA A 88 -20.60 19.46 -11.87
N LEU A 89 -19.44 18.86 -12.13
CA LEU A 89 -19.32 17.58 -12.83
C LEU A 89 -18.45 16.65 -12.01
N LEU A 90 -18.85 15.39 -11.90
CA LEU A 90 -18.09 14.37 -11.18
C LEU A 90 -17.54 13.35 -12.16
N PHE A 91 -16.25 13.09 -12.11
CA PHE A 91 -15.57 12.16 -12.99
C PHE A 91 -15.01 10.98 -12.21
N ALA A 92 -15.16 9.77 -12.76
CA ALA A 92 -14.41 8.60 -12.35
C ALA A 92 -13.28 8.33 -13.35
N LEU A 93 -12.05 8.29 -12.86
CA LEU A 93 -10.89 7.90 -13.67
C LEU A 93 -10.80 6.37 -13.80
N PRO A 94 -10.00 5.86 -14.75
CA PRO A 94 -9.68 4.43 -14.86
C PRO A 94 -9.04 3.84 -13.59
N SER A 95 -8.33 4.66 -12.82
CA SER A 95 -7.78 4.30 -11.51
C SER A 95 -8.86 4.18 -10.41
N ASN A 96 -10.13 4.25 -10.77
CA ASN A 96 -11.30 4.39 -9.89
C ASN A 96 -11.30 5.68 -9.06
N GLN A 97 -10.32 6.57 -9.21
CA GLN A 97 -10.27 7.84 -8.48
C GLN A 97 -11.43 8.75 -8.92
N VAL A 98 -12.13 9.36 -7.97
CA VAL A 98 -13.20 10.32 -8.24
C VAL A 98 -12.68 11.76 -8.13
N VAL A 99 -13.02 12.58 -9.12
CA VAL A 99 -12.60 13.98 -9.24
C VAL A 99 -13.82 14.86 -9.46
N LEU A 100 -13.95 15.94 -8.69
CA LEU A 100 -15.00 16.92 -8.83
C LEU A 100 -14.48 18.12 -9.62
N ALA A 101 -15.19 18.52 -10.68
CA ALA A 101 -14.90 19.73 -11.42
C ALA A 101 -16.04 20.75 -11.21
N VAL A 102 -15.68 21.95 -10.75
CA VAL A 102 -16.59 23.08 -10.60
C VAL A 102 -16.34 24.06 -11.73
N ILE A 103 -17.37 24.37 -12.51
CA ILE A 103 -17.32 25.23 -13.68
C ILE A 103 -18.07 26.53 -13.37
N LEU A 104 -17.39 27.66 -13.52
CA LEU A 104 -17.93 28.99 -13.33
C LEU A 104 -17.70 29.80 -14.61
N GLU A 105 -18.76 30.09 -15.35
CA GLU A 105 -18.73 30.96 -16.51
C GLU A 105 -19.32 32.32 -16.16
N PHE A 106 -18.57 33.37 -16.47
CA PHE A 106 -18.97 34.73 -16.16
C PHE A 106 -18.39 35.74 -17.15
N THR A 107 -18.88 36.97 -17.05
CA THR A 107 -18.43 38.10 -17.87
C THR A 107 -17.69 39.11 -17.02
N THR A 108 -16.57 39.61 -17.55
CA THR A 108 -15.71 40.63 -16.92
C THR A 108 -15.25 41.67 -17.94
N GLN A 109 -14.54 42.70 -17.48
CA GLN A 109 -13.89 43.67 -18.35
C GLN A 109 -12.73 43.03 -19.15
N PRO A 110 -12.37 43.57 -20.32
CA PRO A 110 -11.25 43.04 -21.12
C PRO A 110 -9.94 43.01 -20.33
N LEU A 111 -9.15 41.95 -20.52
CA LEU A 111 -7.88 41.70 -19.83
C LEU A 111 -6.73 42.57 -20.33
N ARG A 112 -6.89 43.90 -20.20
CA ARG A 112 -5.90 44.91 -20.63
C ARG A 112 -4.98 45.36 -19.50
N ASP A 113 -5.47 45.35 -18.26
CA ASP A 113 -4.76 45.86 -17.10
C ASP A 113 -4.97 44.98 -15.86
N LEU A 114 -4.24 45.28 -14.79
CA LEU A 114 -4.32 44.54 -13.53
C LEU A 114 -5.68 44.71 -12.84
N SER A 115 -6.37 45.84 -13.03
CA SER A 115 -7.69 46.06 -12.44
C SER A 115 -8.75 45.10 -12.98
N SER A 116 -8.70 44.75 -14.27
CA SER A 116 -9.66 43.80 -14.86
C SER A 116 -9.39 42.34 -14.49
N VAL A 117 -8.24 42.05 -13.89
CA VAL A 117 -7.83 40.72 -13.44
C VAL A 117 -8.34 40.40 -12.04
N LYS A 118 -8.48 41.41 -11.17
CA LYS A 118 -8.92 41.25 -9.77
C LYS A 118 -10.19 40.40 -9.58
N PRO A 119 -11.24 40.54 -10.42
CA PRO A 119 -12.41 39.69 -10.28
C PRO A 119 -12.09 38.21 -10.55
N ILE A 120 -11.23 37.91 -11.53
CA ILE A 120 -10.82 36.54 -11.84
C ILE A 120 -9.98 35.97 -10.69
N THR A 121 -9.02 36.73 -10.16
CA THR A 121 -8.17 36.26 -9.05
C THR A 121 -9.01 35.98 -7.81
N ARG A 122 -9.99 36.83 -7.49
CA ARG A 122 -10.90 36.60 -6.36
C ARG A 122 -11.72 35.33 -6.52
N VAL A 123 -12.24 35.04 -7.72
CA VAL A 123 -12.94 33.76 -8.01
C VAL A 123 -11.99 32.58 -7.83
N LEU A 124 -10.75 32.68 -8.32
CA LEU A 124 -9.75 31.62 -8.16
C LEU A 124 -9.37 31.39 -6.70
N GLU A 125 -9.24 32.45 -5.90
CA GLU A 125 -8.99 32.40 -4.46
C GLU A 125 -10.14 31.72 -3.71
N GLN A 126 -11.38 32.12 -3.95
CA GLN A 126 -12.55 31.49 -3.32
C GLN A 126 -12.64 29.99 -3.63
N CYS A 127 -12.37 29.59 -4.87
CA CYS A 127 -12.27 28.18 -5.23
C CYS A 127 -11.14 27.46 -4.46
N ILE A 128 -9.98 28.10 -4.30
CA ILE A 128 -8.86 27.54 -3.52
C ILE A 128 -9.17 27.45 -2.03
N GLU A 129 -9.92 28.39 -1.48
CA GLU A 129 -10.33 28.42 -0.08
C GLU A 129 -11.54 27.51 0.19
N ASN A 130 -12.04 26.82 -0.85
CA ASN A 130 -13.25 26.02 -0.85
C ASN A 130 -14.51 26.83 -0.48
N GLU A 131 -14.51 28.13 -0.73
CA GLU A 131 -15.62 29.07 -0.52
C GLU A 131 -16.65 29.00 -1.67
N VAL A 132 -17.02 27.77 -2.02
CA VAL A 132 -18.00 27.45 -3.06
C VAL A 132 -19.11 26.63 -2.42
N ARG A 133 -20.35 26.94 -2.77
CA ARG A 133 -21.53 26.18 -2.37
C ARG A 133 -22.13 25.45 -3.56
N ILE A 134 -22.46 24.17 -3.37
CA ILE A 134 -23.08 23.31 -4.38
C ILE A 134 -24.37 22.76 -3.78
N GLY A 135 -25.51 23.01 -4.43
CA GLY A 135 -26.81 22.59 -3.90
C GLY A 135 -27.12 23.15 -2.51
N GLY A 136 -26.62 24.35 -2.22
CA GLY A 136 -26.78 25.01 -0.91
C GLY A 136 -25.87 24.49 0.22
N LYS A 137 -25.02 23.49 -0.02
CA LYS A 137 -24.01 23.00 0.94
C LYS A 137 -22.64 23.57 0.61
N ASP A 138 -21.78 23.73 1.61
CA ASP A 138 -20.39 24.10 1.39
C ASP A 138 -19.65 22.96 0.65
N LEU A 139 -18.65 23.28 -0.15
CA LEU A 139 -17.98 22.32 -1.04
C LEU A 139 -17.52 21.04 -0.32
N GLN A 140 -16.92 21.18 0.86
CA GLN A 140 -16.47 20.02 1.65
C GLN A 140 -17.63 19.16 2.12
N ASP A 141 -18.69 19.78 2.62
CA ASP A 141 -19.87 19.07 3.11
C ASP A 141 -20.62 18.40 1.95
N PHE A 142 -20.68 19.06 0.80
CA PHE A 142 -21.22 18.46 -0.43
C PHE A 142 -20.47 17.18 -0.81
N VAL A 143 -19.13 17.22 -0.85
CA VAL A 143 -18.33 16.03 -1.19
C VAL A 143 -18.40 14.97 -0.10
N ARG A 144 -18.47 15.36 1.17
CA ARG A 144 -18.62 14.43 2.29
C ARG A 144 -19.96 13.68 2.23
N ASP A 145 -21.01 14.37 1.81
CA ASP A 145 -22.38 13.85 1.78
C ASP A 145 -22.77 13.19 0.44
N LEU A 146 -21.80 12.84 -0.42
CA LEU A 146 -22.10 12.13 -1.67
C LEU A 146 -22.85 10.81 -1.36
N PRO A 147 -23.97 10.54 -2.04
CA PRO A 147 -24.83 9.42 -1.73
C PRO A 147 -24.13 8.09 -2.07
N THR A 148 -23.99 7.23 -1.06
CA THR A 148 -23.40 5.89 -1.17
C THR A 148 -24.44 4.78 -1.33
N GLY A 149 -25.72 5.08 -1.11
CA GLY A 149 -26.78 4.08 -0.95
C GLY A 149 -27.72 3.88 -2.14
N ASP A 150 -27.65 4.72 -3.17
CA ASP A 150 -28.55 4.63 -4.33
C ASP A 150 -27.98 3.71 -5.42
N LEU A 151 -28.84 2.92 -6.07
CA LEU A 151 -28.49 1.95 -7.13
C LEU A 151 -27.68 2.55 -8.29
N VAL A 152 -27.79 3.86 -8.54
CA VAL A 152 -27.06 4.56 -9.60
C VAL A 152 -25.58 4.76 -9.23
N TRP A 153 -25.28 4.79 -7.93
CA TRP A 153 -23.97 5.01 -7.34
C TRP A 153 -23.38 3.73 -6.75
N GLU A 154 -23.91 2.56 -7.13
CA GLU A 154 -23.37 1.27 -6.73
C GLU A 154 -21.89 1.17 -7.16
N GLY A 155 -21.00 1.04 -6.19
CA GLY A 155 -19.55 1.05 -6.40
C GLY A 155 -18.84 2.36 -6.03
N LEU A 156 -19.56 3.41 -5.62
CA LEU A 156 -18.96 4.58 -4.98
C LEU A 156 -18.61 4.24 -3.52
N ALA A 157 -17.33 4.33 -3.17
CA ALA A 157 -16.82 4.03 -1.84
C ALA A 157 -15.87 5.13 -1.39
N LYS A 158 -15.96 5.53 -0.11
CA LYS A 158 -15.01 6.45 0.49
C LYS A 158 -13.75 5.67 0.90
N ASP A 159 -12.59 6.25 0.68
CA ASP A 159 -11.35 5.73 1.23
C ASP A 159 -11.24 6.07 2.72
N ASP A 160 -11.62 5.11 3.56
CA ASP A 160 -11.52 5.23 5.02
C ASP A 160 -10.06 5.17 5.53
N GLN A 161 -9.08 4.83 4.68
CA GLN A 161 -7.70 4.58 5.11
C GLN A 161 -6.87 5.85 5.31
N THR A 162 -7.25 6.97 4.70
CA THR A 162 -6.49 8.23 4.80
C THR A 162 -6.47 8.83 6.21
N GLY A 163 -7.35 8.36 7.12
CA GLY A 163 -7.42 8.84 8.51
C GLY A 163 -7.73 10.33 8.64
N SER A 164 -8.07 10.98 7.51
CA SER A 164 -8.44 12.37 7.39
C SER A 164 -9.95 12.43 7.17
N ASP A 165 -10.64 13.23 7.98
CA ASP A 165 -12.06 13.55 7.75
C ASP A 165 -12.26 14.49 6.54
N ASP A 166 -11.17 14.90 5.89
CA ASP A 166 -11.20 15.73 4.69
C ASP A 166 -11.71 14.93 3.49
N ALA A 167 -12.88 15.32 3.00
CA ALA A 167 -13.49 14.72 1.81
C ALA A 167 -12.79 15.15 0.50
N LEU A 168 -12.05 16.26 0.55
CA LEU A 168 -11.24 16.79 -0.54
C LEU A 168 -9.77 16.54 -0.28
N LEU A 169 -9.09 16.01 -1.29
CA LEU A 169 -7.65 15.87 -1.28
C LEU A 169 -7.01 17.18 -1.78
N PRO A 170 -5.78 17.49 -1.36
CA PRO A 170 -5.15 18.78 -1.69
C PRO A 170 -4.73 18.89 -3.16
N GLU A 171 -4.70 17.78 -3.90
CA GLU A 171 -4.43 17.77 -5.33
C GLU A 171 -5.60 18.43 -6.08
N ARG A 172 -5.29 19.56 -6.71
CA ARG A 172 -6.25 20.38 -7.45
C ARG A 172 -5.57 21.19 -8.54
N HIS A 173 -6.33 21.57 -9.56
CA HIS A 173 -5.85 22.42 -10.63
C HIS A 173 -6.97 23.31 -11.16
N GLN A 174 -6.64 24.55 -11.52
CA GLN A 174 -7.58 25.55 -12.02
C GLN A 174 -7.28 25.87 -13.49
N LEU A 175 -8.30 25.85 -14.33
CA LEU A 175 -8.23 26.28 -15.71
C LEU A 175 -8.97 27.60 -15.86
N VAL A 176 -8.34 28.57 -16.51
CA VAL A 176 -8.95 29.85 -16.87
C VAL A 176 -9.01 29.92 -18.38
N PHE A 177 -10.21 29.79 -18.92
CA PHE A 177 -10.47 29.97 -20.34
C PHE A 177 -11.01 31.37 -20.58
N VAL A 178 -10.42 32.08 -21.53
CA VAL A 178 -10.80 33.45 -21.88
C VAL A 178 -11.15 33.47 -23.36
N GLU A 179 -12.41 33.76 -23.66
CA GLU A 179 -12.90 33.82 -25.04
C GLU A 179 -12.36 35.08 -25.73
N ARG A 180 -11.81 34.89 -26.93
CA ARG A 180 -11.37 36.01 -27.77
C ARG A 180 -12.59 36.65 -28.43
N ARG A 181 -12.77 37.96 -28.25
CA ARG A 181 -13.97 38.68 -28.74
C ARG A 181 -13.92 38.96 -30.22
N ASN A 182 -12.76 39.33 -30.75
CA ASN A 182 -12.58 39.61 -32.17
C ASN A 182 -11.19 39.18 -32.68
N GLU A 183 -11.03 39.11 -33.99
CA GLU A 183 -9.78 38.63 -34.60
C GLU A 183 -8.57 39.53 -34.34
N GLU A 184 -8.83 40.80 -34.04
CA GLU A 184 -7.82 41.83 -33.77
C GLU A 184 -7.38 41.86 -32.29
N GLU A 185 -8.12 41.20 -31.40
CA GLU A 185 -7.86 41.18 -29.97
C GLU A 185 -6.65 40.29 -29.67
N ARG A 186 -5.65 40.91 -29.05
CA ARG A 186 -4.39 40.27 -28.69
C ARG A 186 -4.52 39.54 -27.35
N ALA A 187 -3.74 38.47 -27.21
CA ALA A 187 -3.56 37.82 -25.92
C ALA A 187 -3.10 38.83 -24.84
N PRO A 188 -3.48 38.62 -23.57
CA PRO A 188 -3.08 39.48 -22.46
C PRO A 188 -1.55 39.56 -22.34
N GLY A 189 -1.06 40.70 -21.85
CA GLY A 189 0.38 40.91 -21.62
C GLY A 189 0.92 40.05 -20.46
N PRO A 190 2.25 39.88 -20.36
CA PRO A 190 2.88 39.01 -19.36
C PRO A 190 2.56 39.43 -17.91
N VAL A 191 2.34 40.72 -17.65
CA VAL A 191 1.95 41.23 -16.33
C VAL A 191 0.59 40.68 -15.90
N VAL A 192 -0.38 40.68 -16.81
CA VAL A 192 -1.74 40.14 -16.58
C VAL A 192 -1.70 38.62 -16.44
N ILE A 193 -0.92 37.94 -17.29
CA ILE A 193 -0.73 36.49 -17.22
C ILE A 193 -0.16 36.10 -15.86
N ASN A 194 0.90 36.77 -15.42
CA ASN A 194 1.56 36.48 -14.15
C ASN A 194 0.63 36.73 -12.96
N GLU A 195 -0.20 37.77 -13.01
CA GLU A 195 -1.18 38.05 -11.96
C GLU A 195 -2.22 36.92 -11.83
N ILE A 196 -2.75 36.42 -12.95
CA ILE A 196 -3.72 35.31 -12.96
C ILE A 196 -3.08 34.01 -12.44
N VAL A 197 -1.86 33.73 -12.90
CA VAL A 197 -1.20 32.44 -12.71
C VAL A 197 -0.51 32.33 -11.35
N TYR A 198 0.24 33.34 -10.93
CA TYR A 198 1.00 33.33 -9.68
C TYR A 198 0.23 33.92 -8.50
N ARG A 199 -0.63 34.92 -8.75
CA ARG A 199 -1.42 35.65 -7.75
C ARG A 199 -0.55 36.40 -6.73
N GLU A 200 -1.19 37.20 -5.86
CA GLU A 200 -0.48 38.04 -4.87
C GLU A 200 0.27 37.23 -3.78
N THR A 201 -0.10 35.96 -3.55
CA THR A 201 0.55 35.11 -2.53
C THR A 201 0.91 33.73 -3.07
N PRO A 202 2.03 33.57 -3.81
CA PRO A 202 2.46 32.26 -4.27
C PRO A 202 2.99 31.42 -3.09
N PRO A 203 2.44 30.23 -2.78
CA PRO A 203 3.03 29.32 -1.79
C PRO A 203 4.30 28.60 -2.31
N TYR A 204 4.97 29.12 -3.35
CA TYR A 204 5.86 28.34 -4.20
C TYR A 204 7.32 28.34 -3.75
N ARG A 205 7.97 27.18 -3.92
CA ARG A 205 9.42 27.11 -4.10
C ARG A 205 9.74 27.58 -5.52
N GLU A 206 10.83 28.33 -5.69
CA GLU A 206 11.22 28.93 -6.98
C GLU A 206 11.27 27.92 -8.14
N GLU A 207 11.60 26.67 -7.84
CA GLU A 207 11.67 25.55 -8.79
C GLU A 207 10.32 25.19 -9.47
N PHE A 208 9.18 25.46 -8.81
CA PHE A 208 7.83 25.25 -9.37
C PHE A 208 7.22 26.52 -9.96
N GLY A 209 7.99 27.61 -9.97
CA GLY A 209 7.55 28.92 -10.44
C GLY A 209 7.74 29.14 -11.94
N ILE A 210 8.32 28.22 -12.71
CA ILE A 210 8.58 28.44 -14.13
C ILE A 210 7.34 28.03 -14.95
N PRO A 211 6.70 28.96 -15.68
CA PRO A 211 5.52 28.63 -16.47
C PRO A 211 5.93 27.87 -17.72
N LYS A 212 5.12 26.88 -18.10
CA LYS A 212 5.28 26.10 -19.31
C LYS A 212 4.35 26.63 -20.39
N THR A 213 4.83 26.70 -21.62
CA THR A 213 4.06 27.21 -22.77
C THR A 213 3.94 26.11 -23.83
N PRO A 214 2.83 25.36 -23.87
CA PRO A 214 2.63 24.26 -24.82
C PRO A 214 2.69 24.74 -26.27
N GLU A 215 3.52 24.11 -27.10
CA GLU A 215 3.74 24.57 -28.48
C GLU A 215 2.47 24.53 -29.33
N GLN A 216 1.64 23.48 -29.20
CA GLN A 216 0.41 23.33 -30.00
C GLN A 216 -0.65 24.40 -29.66
N LEU A 217 -0.60 25.00 -28.47
CA LEU A 217 -1.53 26.06 -28.04
C LEU A 217 -1.02 27.47 -28.40
N ASN A 218 0.29 27.62 -28.55
CA ASN A 218 0.95 28.90 -28.78
C ASN A 218 1.50 29.04 -30.21
N ALA A 219 1.08 28.18 -31.13
CA ALA A 219 1.55 28.24 -32.50
C ALA A 219 1.10 29.55 -33.18
N VAL A 220 2.06 30.41 -33.51
CA VAL A 220 1.87 31.61 -34.33
C VAL A 220 1.44 31.15 -35.73
N LYS A 221 0.13 31.16 -36.01
CA LYS A 221 -0.48 30.86 -37.32
C LYS A 221 0.10 29.61 -38.02
N LEU A 222 -0.53 28.45 -37.81
CA LEU A 222 -0.61 27.46 -38.90
C LEU A 222 -1.40 28.12 -40.04
N SER A 223 -0.72 28.86 -40.92
CA SER A 223 -1.32 29.27 -42.18
C SER A 223 -1.74 28.01 -42.93
N ASP A 224 -2.94 27.99 -43.53
CA ASP A 224 -3.46 26.96 -44.44
C ASP A 224 -2.62 26.73 -45.73
N ARG A 225 -1.31 27.06 -45.71
CA ARG A 225 -0.42 26.83 -46.84
C ARG A 225 0.45 25.61 -46.58
N PRO A 226 0.53 24.65 -47.53
CA PRO A 226 1.53 23.58 -47.46
C PRO A 226 2.92 24.22 -47.47
N PHE A 227 3.79 23.82 -46.55
CA PHE A 227 5.15 24.31 -46.41
C PHE A 227 5.87 24.26 -47.78
N PRO A 228 6.24 25.40 -48.37
CA PRO A 228 7.08 25.37 -49.55
C PRO A 228 8.49 24.97 -49.09
N ASN A 229 9.01 23.89 -49.67
CA ASN A 229 10.42 23.47 -49.61
C ASN A 229 10.90 22.69 -48.38
N GLY A 230 10.11 21.74 -47.87
CA GLY A 230 10.65 20.57 -47.14
C GLY A 230 11.55 20.85 -45.92
N ARG A 231 11.42 22.01 -45.27
CA ARG A 231 12.15 22.32 -44.04
C ARG A 231 11.42 21.71 -42.84
N SER A 232 12.20 21.04 -41.99
CA SER A 232 11.75 20.43 -40.75
C SER A 232 11.32 21.49 -39.73
N TRP A 233 10.17 21.27 -39.09
CA TRP A 233 9.59 22.09 -38.02
C TRP A 233 10.57 22.35 -36.85
N LEU A 234 11.54 21.45 -36.64
CA LEU A 234 12.59 21.56 -35.62
C LEU A 234 13.57 22.72 -35.84
N GLN A 235 13.68 23.26 -37.07
CA GLN A 235 14.56 24.41 -37.35
C GLN A 235 13.88 25.76 -37.06
N ALA A 236 12.54 25.82 -37.07
CA ALA A 236 11.79 27.04 -36.76
C ALA A 236 11.75 27.34 -35.26
N LEU A 237 11.79 26.29 -34.42
CA LEU A 237 11.74 26.39 -32.95
C LEU A 237 13.08 26.80 -32.30
N ARG A 238 14.19 26.84 -33.07
CA ARG A 238 15.54 27.08 -32.52
C ARG A 238 15.98 28.55 -32.53
N GLN A 239 15.14 29.47 -32.99
CA GLN A 239 15.45 30.89 -33.06
C GLN A 239 14.57 31.69 -32.09
N GLU A 240 15.17 32.01 -30.93
CA GLU A 240 14.75 32.98 -29.89
C GLU A 240 13.38 32.78 -29.18
N PRO A 241 13.27 33.10 -27.88
CA PRO A 241 11.99 33.15 -27.18
C PRO A 241 11.11 34.21 -27.85
N VAL A 242 9.94 33.81 -28.33
CA VAL A 242 8.94 34.70 -28.93
C VAL A 242 8.42 35.63 -27.83
N HIS A 243 9.11 36.74 -27.63
CA HIS A 243 8.73 37.82 -26.72
C HIS A 243 8.04 39.00 -27.42
N ASP A 244 7.77 38.91 -28.73
CA ASP A 244 7.08 39.96 -29.46
C ASP A 244 5.92 39.46 -30.36
N ALA A 245 4.71 39.77 -29.88
CA ALA A 245 3.62 40.41 -30.61
C ALA A 245 3.03 39.76 -31.89
N ASN A 246 2.11 38.81 -31.71
CA ASN A 246 0.77 38.71 -32.35
C ASN A 246 0.17 37.30 -32.20
N LEU A 247 0.14 36.78 -30.97
CA LEU A 247 -0.51 35.50 -30.69
C LEU A 247 -2.03 35.72 -30.58
N SER A 248 -2.78 35.13 -31.51
CA SER A 248 -4.25 35.05 -31.46
C SER A 248 -4.74 34.05 -30.41
N THR A 249 -3.89 33.10 -30.05
CA THR A 249 -4.13 32.05 -29.07
C THR A 249 -2.96 31.97 -28.09
N LEU A 250 -3.24 31.72 -26.83
CA LEU A 250 -2.23 31.58 -25.79
C LEU A 250 -2.61 30.42 -24.86
N GLY A 251 -1.62 29.63 -24.47
CA GLY A 251 -1.73 28.60 -23.44
C GLY A 251 -0.52 28.69 -22.50
N VAL A 252 -0.78 28.92 -21.21
CA VAL A 252 0.24 28.96 -20.16
C VAL A 252 -0.16 27.97 -19.09
N VAL A 253 0.79 27.16 -18.64
CA VAL A 253 0.56 26.06 -17.71
C VAL A 253 1.52 26.20 -16.53
N THR A 254 0.99 26.12 -15.32
CA THR A 254 1.77 26.04 -14.07
C THR A 254 1.25 24.88 -13.22
N PRO A 255 1.84 24.55 -12.06
CA PRO A 255 1.39 23.40 -11.28
C PRO A 255 -0.09 23.49 -10.86
N TYR A 256 -0.59 24.70 -10.60
CA TYR A 256 -1.94 24.91 -10.02
C TYR A 256 -2.92 25.63 -10.94
N VAL A 257 -2.44 26.47 -11.85
CA VAL A 257 -3.30 27.27 -12.74
C VAL A 257 -2.80 27.17 -14.17
N SER A 258 -3.72 26.91 -15.10
CA SER A 258 -3.46 27.08 -16.53
C SER A 258 -4.37 28.16 -17.11
N LEU A 259 -3.78 29.07 -17.88
CA LEU A 259 -4.48 30.13 -18.59
C LEU A 259 -4.53 29.81 -20.09
N LEU A 260 -5.72 29.85 -20.65
CA LEU A 260 -5.99 29.62 -22.06
C LEU A 260 -6.79 30.79 -22.61
N TYR A 261 -6.33 31.33 -23.73
CA TYR A 261 -6.94 32.48 -24.37
C TYR A 261 -7.19 32.21 -25.85
N GLY A 262 -8.42 32.48 -26.31
CA GLY A 262 -8.79 32.48 -27.72
C GLY A 262 -8.88 31.11 -28.39
N HIS A 263 -8.93 30.03 -27.62
CA HIS A 263 -9.09 28.67 -28.14
C HIS A 263 -10.56 28.35 -28.45
N GLN A 264 -10.78 27.39 -29.33
CA GLN A 264 -12.15 26.91 -29.63
C GLN A 264 -12.64 25.97 -28.52
N ARG A 265 -13.95 25.92 -28.28
CA ARG A 265 -14.55 25.17 -27.16
C ARG A 265 -14.10 23.71 -27.09
N TYR A 266 -13.98 23.03 -28.23
CA TYR A 266 -13.50 21.64 -28.23
C TYR A 266 -12.04 21.47 -27.78
N VAL A 267 -11.18 22.46 -28.03
CA VAL A 267 -9.78 22.46 -27.56
C VAL A 267 -9.79 22.61 -26.05
N GLU A 268 -10.60 23.53 -25.55
CA GLU A 268 -10.75 23.79 -24.11
C GLU A 268 -11.31 22.58 -23.37
N ASP A 269 -12.33 21.90 -23.91
CA ASP A 269 -12.94 20.73 -23.29
C ASP A 269 -11.99 19.51 -23.32
N SER A 270 -11.14 19.40 -24.34
CA SER A 270 -10.07 18.38 -24.37
C SER A 270 -9.03 18.62 -23.26
N ILE A 271 -8.64 19.88 -23.07
CA ILE A 271 -7.69 20.31 -22.04
C ILE A 271 -8.27 20.12 -20.65
N PHE A 272 -9.56 20.40 -20.50
CA PHE A 272 -10.31 20.12 -19.30
C PHE A 272 -10.23 18.63 -18.93
N LEU A 273 -10.50 17.71 -19.87
CA LEU A 273 -10.36 16.28 -19.61
C LEU A 273 -8.93 15.85 -19.26
N SER A 274 -7.92 16.37 -19.97
CA SER A 274 -6.52 16.12 -19.62
C SER A 274 -6.20 16.58 -18.19
N THR A 275 -6.80 17.68 -17.74
CA THR A 275 -6.61 18.22 -16.40
C THR A 275 -7.31 17.40 -15.34
N VAL A 276 -8.56 16.98 -15.59
CA VAL A 276 -9.27 16.00 -14.73
C VAL A 276 -8.42 14.77 -14.52
N HIS A 277 -7.83 14.26 -15.60
CA HIS A 277 -6.97 13.11 -15.51
C HIS A 277 -5.69 13.40 -14.70
N ALA A 278 -4.98 14.49 -15.00
CA ALA A 278 -3.73 14.82 -14.30
C ALA A 278 -3.93 14.97 -12.78
N VAL A 279 -5.01 15.63 -12.36
CA VAL A 279 -5.37 15.79 -10.94
C VAL A 279 -5.68 14.44 -10.30
N GLY A 280 -6.50 13.60 -10.96
CA GLY A 280 -6.81 12.28 -10.41
C GLY A 280 -5.59 11.34 -10.36
N THR A 281 -4.69 11.39 -11.35
CA THR A 281 -3.41 10.66 -11.31
C THR A 281 -2.53 11.13 -10.15
N SER A 282 -2.38 12.44 -9.96
CA SER A 282 -1.61 13.00 -8.83
C SER A 282 -2.15 12.52 -7.49
N SER A 283 -3.47 12.56 -7.33
CA SER A 283 -4.15 12.05 -6.14
C SER A 283 -3.89 10.56 -5.92
N ARG A 284 -3.96 9.75 -6.99
CA ARG A 284 -3.71 8.32 -6.88
C ARG A 284 -2.29 8.01 -6.45
N PHE A 285 -1.30 8.76 -6.93
CA PHE A 285 0.10 8.63 -6.48
C PHE A 285 0.23 8.88 -4.98
N ARG A 286 -0.42 9.93 -4.46
CA ARG A 286 -0.42 10.21 -3.03
C ARG A 286 -1.05 9.09 -2.21
N GLN A 287 -2.19 8.55 -2.64
CA GLN A 287 -2.84 7.44 -1.97
C GLN A 287 -1.95 6.20 -1.96
N ILE A 288 -1.41 5.81 -3.13
CA ILE A 288 -0.47 4.69 -3.25
C ILE A 288 0.72 4.87 -2.29
N TRP A 289 1.27 6.08 -2.22
CA TRP A 289 2.34 6.40 -1.27
C TRP A 289 1.91 6.18 0.18
N HIS A 290 0.73 6.70 0.55
CA HIS A 290 0.21 6.62 1.90
C HIS A 290 -0.07 5.17 2.30
N ASP A 291 -0.70 4.39 1.42
CA ASP A 291 -1.03 2.98 1.63
C ASP A 291 0.24 2.15 1.79
N ALA A 292 1.23 2.33 0.91
CA ALA A 292 2.52 1.65 1.01
C ALA A 292 3.20 1.97 2.35
N TYR A 293 3.20 3.25 2.74
CA TYR A 293 3.77 3.69 4.02
C TYR A 293 3.03 3.08 5.21
N GLN A 294 1.70 3.08 5.20
CA GLN A 294 0.87 2.49 6.25
C GLN A 294 1.11 0.98 6.37
N GLN A 295 1.14 0.24 5.26
CA GLN A 295 1.40 -1.21 5.26
C GLN A 295 2.76 -1.53 5.87
N VAL A 296 3.81 -0.83 5.45
CA VAL A 296 5.16 -0.99 6.01
C VAL A 296 5.19 -0.63 7.49
N ARG A 297 4.53 0.46 7.90
CA ARG A 297 4.46 0.88 9.29
C ARG A 297 3.73 -0.13 10.16
N GLN A 298 2.56 -0.61 9.75
CA GLN A 298 1.79 -1.63 10.46
C GLN A 298 2.58 -2.93 10.58
N PHE A 299 3.28 -3.33 9.52
CA PHE A 299 4.18 -4.48 9.55
C PHE A 299 5.28 -4.30 10.60
N LYS A 300 5.95 -3.13 10.63
CA LYS A 300 6.99 -2.83 11.64
C LYS A 300 6.43 -2.84 13.06
N GLU A 301 5.31 -2.17 13.30
CA GLU A 301 4.68 -2.07 14.62
C GLU A 301 4.20 -3.42 15.15
N ARG A 302 3.53 -4.23 14.32
CA ARG A 302 2.97 -5.52 14.74
C ARG A 302 4.02 -6.64 14.82
N LYS A 303 4.95 -6.69 13.87
CA LYS A 303 5.82 -7.86 13.65
C LYS A 303 7.29 -7.61 14.00
N GLN A 304 7.78 -6.37 13.89
CA GLN A 304 9.18 -6.07 14.19
C GLN A 304 9.39 -5.68 15.67
N SER A 305 8.41 -5.02 16.31
CA SER A 305 8.54 -4.52 17.69
C SER A 305 8.49 -5.59 18.78
N GLN A 306 7.86 -6.75 18.51
CA GLN A 306 7.60 -7.76 19.55
C GLN A 306 8.76 -8.73 19.80
N GLU A 307 9.72 -8.86 18.89
CA GLU A 307 11.07 -9.42 19.07
C GLU A 307 11.72 -9.65 17.70
N ALA A 308 12.92 -9.11 17.49
CA ALA A 308 13.72 -9.37 16.29
C ALA A 308 13.88 -10.90 16.08
N GLY A 309 13.38 -11.41 14.95
CA GLY A 309 13.48 -12.82 14.56
C GLY A 309 12.20 -13.67 14.69
N LEU A 310 11.04 -13.09 14.97
CA LEU A 310 9.73 -13.77 14.91
C LEU A 310 8.96 -13.53 13.61
N GLN A 311 9.49 -12.73 12.68
CA GLN A 311 8.89 -12.55 11.37
C GLN A 311 8.85 -13.90 10.65
N THR A 312 7.65 -14.30 10.22
CA THR A 312 7.50 -15.51 9.42
C THR A 312 7.64 -15.16 7.95
N ARG A 313 8.04 -16.15 7.14
CA ARG A 313 8.06 -16.00 5.69
C ARG A 313 6.71 -15.54 5.14
N ALA A 314 5.61 -16.10 5.67
CA ALA A 314 4.25 -15.74 5.27
C ALA A 314 3.94 -14.25 5.51
N ASP A 315 4.43 -13.66 6.60
CA ASP A 315 4.20 -12.23 6.89
C ASP A 315 4.89 -11.31 5.86
N LEU A 316 6.06 -11.72 5.33
CA LEU A 316 6.76 -10.96 4.30
C LEU A 316 6.17 -11.18 2.90
N GLU A 317 5.67 -12.38 2.62
CA GLU A 317 4.93 -12.69 1.38
C GLU A 317 3.64 -11.87 1.32
N GLU A 318 2.87 -11.78 2.40
CA GLU A 318 1.66 -10.93 2.47
C GLU A 318 1.98 -9.45 2.22
N LEU A 319 3.06 -8.93 2.82
CA LEU A 319 3.49 -7.55 2.57
C LEU A 319 3.94 -7.36 1.11
N ALA A 320 4.67 -8.32 0.53
CA ALA A 320 5.11 -8.26 -0.85
C ALA A 320 3.91 -8.29 -1.82
N ASP A 321 2.90 -9.13 -1.57
CA ASP A 321 1.68 -9.20 -2.38
C ASP A 321 0.91 -7.88 -2.32
N ASN A 322 0.76 -7.28 -1.14
CA ASN A 322 0.07 -6.01 -0.98
C ASN A 322 0.82 -4.84 -1.67
N LEU A 323 2.16 -4.81 -1.59
CA LEU A 323 2.97 -3.82 -2.31
C LEU A 323 2.94 -4.06 -3.82
N GLY A 324 2.92 -5.32 -4.27
CA GLY A 324 2.80 -5.67 -5.69
C GLY A 324 1.48 -5.20 -6.30
N ASN A 325 0.37 -5.28 -5.55
CA ASN A 325 -0.91 -4.72 -5.98
C ASN A 325 -0.85 -3.19 -6.14
N LEU A 326 -0.15 -2.49 -5.24
CA LEU A 326 0.03 -1.03 -5.34
C LEU A 326 0.93 -0.63 -6.53
N GLU A 327 1.96 -1.41 -6.83
CA GLU A 327 2.82 -1.20 -8.01
C GLU A 327 2.04 -1.42 -9.32
N PHE A 328 1.17 -2.43 -9.34
CA PHE A 328 0.25 -2.65 -10.45
C PHE A 328 -0.67 -1.44 -10.67
N ASP A 329 -1.30 -0.93 -9.61
CA ASP A 329 -2.15 0.25 -9.66
C ASP A 329 -1.39 1.52 -10.14
N LEU A 330 -0.11 1.65 -9.75
CA LEU A 330 0.75 2.73 -10.23
C LEU A 330 0.92 2.66 -11.76
N THR A 331 1.14 1.47 -12.30
CA THR A 331 1.36 1.25 -13.73
C THR A 331 0.15 1.69 -14.56
N PHE A 332 -1.08 1.32 -14.15
CA PHE A 332 -2.30 1.76 -14.85
C PHE A 332 -2.58 3.26 -14.71
N SER A 333 -2.07 3.90 -13.65
CA SER A 333 -2.27 5.33 -13.44
C SER A 333 -1.39 6.20 -14.36
N VAL A 334 -0.36 5.61 -14.98
CA VAL A 334 0.65 6.28 -15.83
C VAL A 334 0.42 6.06 -17.33
N GLU A 335 -0.29 4.99 -17.74
CA GLU A 335 -0.53 4.69 -19.17
C GLU A 335 -1.67 5.54 -19.76
N PHE A 336 -1.42 6.17 -20.91
CA PHE A 336 -2.37 7.06 -21.58
C PHE A 336 -2.58 6.72 -23.05
N PRO A 337 -3.84 6.60 -23.53
CA PRO A 337 -4.13 6.74 -24.95
C PRO A 337 -3.91 8.21 -25.38
N LEU A 338 -3.30 8.41 -26.54
CA LEU A 338 -2.87 9.70 -27.09
C LEU A 338 -4.00 10.74 -27.10
N MET A 339 -3.90 11.77 -26.26
CA MET A 339 -4.80 12.93 -26.28
C MET A 339 -4.39 13.89 -27.42
N ARG A 340 -5.35 14.58 -28.03
CA ARG A 340 -5.12 15.44 -29.22
C ARG A 340 -4.06 16.52 -29.04
N ILE A 341 -3.84 16.99 -27.81
CA ILE A 341 -2.91 18.09 -27.48
C ILE A 341 -1.83 17.56 -26.54
N GLU A 342 -1.00 16.66 -27.08
CA GLU A 342 0.11 16.01 -26.37
C GLU A 342 1.05 17.02 -25.69
N THR A 343 1.27 18.19 -26.31
CA THR A 343 2.16 19.21 -25.74
C THR A 343 1.57 19.89 -24.50
N PHE A 344 0.25 20.03 -24.41
CA PHE A 344 -0.40 20.54 -23.21
C PHE A 344 -0.32 19.51 -22.08
N GLN A 345 -0.66 18.26 -22.37
CA GLN A 345 -0.59 17.19 -21.38
C GLN A 345 0.84 17.02 -20.85
N THR A 346 1.84 16.99 -21.73
CA THR A 346 3.25 16.89 -21.33
C THR A 346 3.66 18.08 -20.45
N ALA A 347 3.30 19.31 -20.85
CA ALA A 347 3.58 20.51 -20.07
C ALA A 347 2.88 20.51 -18.70
N LEU A 348 1.64 20.02 -18.63
CA LEU A 348 0.88 19.90 -17.38
C LEU A 348 1.51 18.85 -16.46
N TYR A 349 1.92 17.70 -16.99
CA TYR A 349 2.55 16.63 -16.21
C TYR A 349 3.91 17.06 -15.68
N GLU A 350 4.67 17.80 -16.48
CA GLU A 350 5.93 18.40 -16.05
C GLU A 350 5.70 19.49 -15.01
N ALA A 351 4.72 20.38 -15.20
CA ALA A 351 4.42 21.45 -14.26
C ALA A 351 3.90 20.92 -12.92
N MET A 352 3.07 19.86 -12.93
CA MET A 352 2.58 19.19 -11.73
C MET A 352 3.57 18.18 -11.12
N ASP A 353 4.76 18.03 -11.73
CA ASP A 353 5.82 17.11 -11.30
C ASP A 353 5.42 15.62 -11.24
N LEU A 354 4.42 15.22 -12.02
CA LEU A 354 3.84 13.87 -11.96
C LEU A 354 4.85 12.78 -12.37
N SER A 355 5.69 13.07 -13.37
CA SER A 355 6.72 12.14 -13.82
C SER A 355 7.75 11.84 -12.73
N ASN A 356 8.14 12.84 -11.94
CA ASN A 356 9.08 12.65 -10.85
C ASN A 356 8.42 11.96 -9.66
N GLN A 357 7.15 12.25 -9.36
CA GLN A 357 6.38 11.53 -8.34
C GLN A 357 6.26 10.03 -8.66
N ALA A 358 5.89 9.68 -9.90
CA ALA A 358 5.82 8.29 -10.34
C ALA A 358 7.18 7.59 -10.24
N LYS A 359 8.26 8.27 -10.66
CA LYS A 359 9.63 7.75 -10.55
C LYS A 359 10.05 7.54 -9.10
N ALA A 360 9.75 8.48 -8.20
CA ALA A 360 10.07 8.37 -6.79
C ALA A 360 9.32 7.20 -6.13
N LEU A 361 8.05 7.00 -6.50
CA LEU A 361 7.24 5.86 -6.05
C LEU A 361 7.80 4.52 -6.54
N SER A 362 8.10 4.40 -7.82
CA SER A 362 8.72 3.20 -8.40
C SER A 362 10.06 2.88 -7.70
N GLN A 363 10.92 3.88 -7.47
CA GLN A 363 12.19 3.70 -6.75
C GLN A 363 11.98 3.24 -5.30
N MET A 364 10.96 3.76 -4.63
CA MET A 364 10.58 3.31 -3.28
C MET A 364 10.16 1.83 -3.29
N PHE A 365 9.34 1.41 -4.26
CA PHE A 365 8.93 0.01 -4.40
C PHE A 365 10.12 -0.91 -4.70
N ASP A 366 11.02 -0.52 -5.63
CA ASP A 366 12.26 -1.25 -5.91
C ASP A 366 13.12 -1.44 -4.65
N GLN A 367 13.24 -0.39 -3.85
CA GLN A 367 14.00 -0.44 -2.59
C GLN A 367 13.32 -1.34 -1.55
N LEU A 368 11.99 -1.30 -1.46
CA LEU A 368 11.23 -2.16 -0.56
C LEU A 368 11.32 -3.63 -0.99
N ASP A 369 11.14 -3.97 -2.26
CA ASP A 369 11.29 -5.34 -2.77
C ASP A 369 12.71 -5.87 -2.51
N GLY A 370 13.75 -5.07 -2.78
CA GLY A 370 15.13 -5.42 -2.46
C GLY A 370 15.34 -5.71 -0.97
N SER A 371 14.76 -4.90 -0.08
CA SER A 371 14.81 -5.12 1.37
C SER A 371 14.03 -6.37 1.79
N LEU A 372 12.85 -6.62 1.22
CA LEU A 372 12.01 -7.78 1.53
C LEU A 372 12.69 -9.08 1.11
N ARG A 373 13.24 -9.15 -0.11
CA ARG A 373 14.00 -10.31 -0.59
C ARG A 373 15.22 -10.61 0.28
N SER A 374 15.90 -9.57 0.76
CA SER A 374 17.02 -9.73 1.68
C SER A 374 16.59 -10.34 3.01
N GLU A 375 15.49 -9.88 3.61
CA GLU A 375 14.99 -10.44 4.88
C GLU A 375 14.40 -11.85 4.69
N ILE A 376 13.69 -12.12 3.59
CA ILE A 376 13.23 -13.48 3.24
C ILE A 376 14.43 -14.43 3.14
N THR A 377 15.50 -14.01 2.47
CA THR A 377 16.74 -14.81 2.37
C THR A 377 17.40 -14.99 3.73
N ALA A 378 17.42 -13.95 4.56
CA ALA A 378 17.96 -14.04 5.92
C ALA A 378 17.15 -15.02 6.78
N ILE A 379 15.82 -15.03 6.66
CA ILE A 379 14.93 -16.00 7.31
C ILE A 379 15.19 -17.41 6.78
N ASP A 380 15.28 -17.62 5.47
CA ASP A 380 15.60 -18.93 4.88
C ASP A 380 16.95 -19.46 5.39
N VAL A 381 17.98 -18.61 5.47
CA VAL A 381 19.28 -18.99 6.06
C VAL A 381 19.16 -19.35 7.54
N ARG A 382 18.37 -18.61 8.34
CA ARG A 382 18.13 -18.92 9.76
C ARG A 382 17.36 -20.24 9.92
N GLU A 383 16.35 -20.48 9.09
CA GLU A 383 15.58 -21.73 9.08
C GLU A 383 16.42 -22.93 8.66
N ARG A 384 17.23 -22.79 7.60
CA ARG A 384 18.18 -23.82 7.18
C ARG A 384 19.19 -24.14 8.27
N ARG A 385 19.80 -23.14 8.92
CA ARG A 385 20.71 -23.38 10.05
C ARG A 385 20.03 -24.12 11.21
N ARG A 386 18.76 -23.83 11.48
CA ARG A 386 17.97 -24.54 12.50
C ARG A 386 17.73 -26.00 12.09
N ASN A 387 17.38 -26.23 10.84
CA ASN A 387 17.15 -27.58 10.30
C ASN A 387 18.45 -28.40 10.20
N ASP A 388 19.56 -27.79 9.79
CA ASP A 388 20.88 -28.44 9.78
C ASP A 388 21.29 -28.92 11.17
N GLY A 389 21.02 -28.12 12.21
CA GLY A 389 21.23 -28.53 13.59
C GLY A 389 20.43 -29.78 13.96
N ARG A 390 19.15 -29.83 13.58
CA ARG A 390 18.31 -31.02 13.78
C ARG A 390 18.79 -32.22 12.98
N GLN A 391 19.19 -32.02 11.72
CA GLN A 391 19.64 -33.10 10.85
C GLN A 391 20.95 -33.71 11.35
N LYS A 392 21.92 -32.88 11.77
CA LYS A 392 23.16 -33.35 12.41
C LYS A 392 22.87 -34.10 13.70
N TRP A 393 21.92 -33.63 14.50
CA TRP A 393 21.53 -34.30 15.73
C TRP A 393 20.82 -35.62 15.49
N ASN A 394 19.94 -35.69 14.50
CA ASN A 394 19.26 -36.92 14.10
C ASN A 394 20.24 -37.94 13.52
N ALA A 395 21.22 -37.50 12.72
CA ALA A 395 22.28 -38.37 12.20
C ALA A 395 23.16 -38.92 13.35
N PHE A 396 23.51 -38.07 14.32
CA PHE A 396 24.23 -38.51 15.52
C PHE A 396 23.41 -39.51 16.36
N ALA A 397 22.12 -39.24 16.57
CA ALA A 397 21.22 -40.11 17.30
C ALA A 397 21.03 -41.47 16.60
N ALA A 398 20.94 -41.48 15.26
CA ALA A 398 20.89 -42.71 14.48
C ALA A 398 22.17 -43.55 14.63
N GLY A 399 23.35 -42.91 14.66
CA GLY A 399 24.62 -43.57 14.93
C GLY A 399 24.67 -44.22 16.32
N VAL A 400 24.22 -43.50 17.35
CA VAL A 400 24.13 -44.03 18.73
C VAL A 400 23.11 -45.16 18.82
N LEU A 401 21.96 -45.05 18.16
CA LEU A 401 20.94 -46.09 18.11
C LEU A 401 21.48 -47.36 17.44
N SER A 402 22.24 -47.24 16.35
CA SER A 402 22.86 -48.41 15.70
C SER A 402 23.88 -49.08 16.61
N LEU A 403 24.71 -48.32 17.33
CA LEU A 403 25.73 -48.87 18.22
C LEU A 403 25.09 -49.62 19.39
N ILE A 404 24.15 -48.96 20.09
CA ILE A 404 23.51 -49.53 21.28
C ILE A 404 22.52 -50.63 20.92
N GLY A 405 21.74 -50.44 19.85
CA GLY A 405 20.71 -51.38 19.41
C GLY A 405 21.30 -52.74 19.04
N VAL A 406 22.45 -52.77 18.38
CA VAL A 406 23.16 -54.02 18.06
C VAL A 406 23.64 -54.70 19.34
N SER A 407 24.25 -53.96 20.28
CA SER A 407 24.73 -54.53 21.54
C SER A 407 23.60 -55.08 22.41
N VAL A 408 22.51 -54.32 22.57
CA VAL A 408 21.33 -54.74 23.34
C VAL A 408 20.64 -55.93 22.67
N GLY A 409 20.46 -55.88 21.35
CA GLY A 409 19.90 -56.99 20.58
C GLY A 409 20.72 -58.27 20.69
N PHE A 410 22.05 -58.16 20.68
CA PHE A 410 22.95 -59.30 20.88
C PHE A 410 22.81 -59.89 22.28
N VAL A 411 22.75 -59.07 23.33
CA VAL A 411 22.57 -59.55 24.70
C VAL A 411 21.24 -60.29 24.85
N ILE A 412 20.15 -59.75 24.29
CA ILE A 412 18.82 -60.39 24.32
C ILE A 412 18.84 -61.70 23.53
N ALA A 413 19.41 -61.72 22.33
CA ALA A 413 19.52 -62.92 21.51
C ALA A 413 20.39 -64.00 22.18
N PHE A 414 21.52 -63.59 22.77
CA PHE A 414 22.43 -64.48 23.49
C PHE A 414 21.73 -65.12 24.70
N LEU A 415 20.97 -64.35 25.48
CA LEU A 415 20.17 -64.88 26.57
C LEU A 415 19.05 -65.81 26.08
N GLY A 416 18.36 -65.45 24.99
CA GLY A 416 17.30 -66.27 24.42
C GLY A 416 17.78 -67.66 23.96
N VAL A 417 19.03 -67.76 23.48
CA VAL A 417 19.61 -69.03 23.01
C VAL A 417 20.31 -69.82 24.13
N ASN A 418 21.11 -69.16 25.00
CA ASN A 418 22.00 -69.88 25.92
C ASN A 418 21.39 -70.17 27.31
N THR A 419 20.26 -69.56 27.67
CA THR A 419 19.65 -69.78 29.00
C THR A 419 19.24 -71.23 29.25
N THR A 420 18.93 -72.00 28.20
CA THR A 420 18.60 -73.43 28.34
C THR A 420 19.79 -74.33 28.68
N GLU A 421 21.02 -73.84 28.50
CA GLU A 421 22.26 -74.64 28.59
C GLU A 421 23.01 -74.49 29.93
N VAL A 422 22.57 -73.60 30.83
CA VAL A 422 23.21 -73.41 32.14
C VAL A 422 22.45 -74.21 33.22
N PRO A 423 23.02 -75.31 33.74
CA PRO A 423 22.43 -76.06 34.85
C PRO A 423 22.69 -75.34 36.17
N ASP A 424 21.64 -75.13 36.96
CA ASP A 424 21.74 -74.63 38.32
C ASP A 424 22.08 -75.76 39.31
N ASP A 425 22.59 -75.45 40.50
CA ASP A 425 23.08 -76.38 41.54
C ASP A 425 22.00 -77.37 42.07
N GLY A 426 20.76 -77.26 41.59
CA GLY A 426 19.62 -78.14 41.89
C GLY A 426 19.01 -78.87 40.68
N GLY A 427 19.62 -78.87 39.50
CA GLY A 427 19.19 -79.69 38.35
C GLY A 427 17.98 -79.15 37.55
N LYS A 428 17.66 -77.86 37.65
CA LYS A 428 16.65 -77.18 36.81
C LYS A 428 17.32 -76.32 35.74
N HIS A 429 16.76 -76.34 34.54
CA HIS A 429 17.15 -75.40 33.48
C HIS A 429 16.67 -74.00 33.83
N LEU A 430 17.57 -73.02 33.81
CA LEU A 430 17.24 -71.62 34.06
C LEU A 430 16.40 -71.09 32.90
N SER A 431 15.25 -70.48 33.20
CA SER A 431 14.44 -69.80 32.19
C SER A 431 15.02 -68.42 31.90
N MET A 432 14.83 -67.87 30.70
CA MET A 432 15.26 -66.49 30.39
C MET A 432 14.64 -65.43 31.31
N TRP A 433 13.60 -65.79 32.06
CA TRP A 433 12.88 -64.96 33.02
C TRP A 433 13.34 -65.17 34.47
N ASP A 434 14.45 -65.88 34.69
CA ASP A 434 14.97 -66.16 36.03
C ASP A 434 15.50 -64.89 36.74
N PRO A 435 15.26 -64.75 38.07
CA PRO A 435 15.75 -63.64 38.88
C PRO A 435 17.22 -63.28 38.67
N HIS A 436 18.08 -64.26 38.40
CA HIS A 436 19.53 -64.05 38.25
C HIS A 436 19.89 -63.09 37.11
N PHE A 437 19.06 -63.01 36.06
CA PHE A 437 19.30 -62.14 34.91
C PHE A 437 18.66 -60.75 35.02
N ALA A 438 17.96 -60.45 36.11
CA ALA A 438 17.23 -59.19 36.30
C ALA A 438 18.11 -57.95 36.17
N TYR A 439 19.32 -57.98 36.76
CA TYR A 439 20.29 -56.89 36.62
C TYR A 439 20.73 -56.67 35.17
N LEU A 440 20.83 -57.73 34.38
CA LEU A 440 21.23 -57.65 32.98
C LEU A 440 20.13 -57.00 32.13
N TYR A 441 18.86 -57.36 32.37
CA TYR A 441 17.71 -56.73 31.72
C TYR A 441 17.53 -55.27 32.12
N LEU A 442 17.82 -54.91 33.38
CA LEU A 442 17.79 -53.52 33.82
C LEU A 442 18.84 -52.68 33.09
N ILE A 443 20.08 -53.19 32.98
CA ILE A 443 21.14 -52.52 32.22
C ILE A 443 20.73 -52.39 30.75
N ALA A 444 20.26 -53.46 30.12
CA ALA A 444 19.81 -53.46 28.73
C ALA A 444 18.66 -52.47 28.49
N GLY A 445 17.69 -52.39 29.42
CA GLY A 445 16.58 -51.44 29.36
C GLY A 445 17.04 -49.98 29.48
N VAL A 446 17.97 -49.68 30.40
CA VAL A 446 18.56 -48.34 30.51
C VAL A 446 19.28 -47.95 29.23
N PHE A 447 20.08 -48.86 28.65
CA PHE A 447 20.76 -48.61 27.38
C PHE A 447 19.78 -48.39 26.23
N ALA A 448 18.70 -49.17 26.14
CA ALA A 448 17.67 -49.03 25.10
C ALA A 448 16.96 -47.65 25.15
N LEU A 449 16.89 -47.03 26.33
CA LEU A 449 16.25 -45.72 26.50
C LEU A 449 17.16 -44.54 26.11
N VAL A 450 18.48 -44.69 26.09
CA VAL A 450 19.43 -43.64 25.68
C VAL A 450 19.14 -43.07 24.29
N PRO A 451 18.96 -43.87 23.22
CA PRO A 451 18.66 -43.32 21.90
C PRO A 451 17.27 -42.66 21.86
N VAL A 452 16.28 -43.18 22.58
CA VAL A 452 14.95 -42.53 22.71
C VAL A 452 15.12 -41.14 23.34
N PHE A 453 15.93 -41.01 24.40
CA PHE A 453 16.24 -39.71 24.99
C PHE A 453 16.90 -38.77 23.99
N LEU A 454 17.94 -39.22 23.28
CA LEU A 454 18.70 -38.39 22.36
C LEU A 454 17.86 -37.84 21.20
N ILE A 455 16.94 -38.67 20.67
CA ILE A 455 15.97 -38.26 19.63
C ILE A 455 14.96 -37.27 20.21
N SER A 456 14.48 -37.51 21.44
CA SER A 456 13.44 -36.68 22.07
C SER A 456 13.97 -35.34 22.57
N PHE A 457 15.24 -35.29 22.97
CA PHE A 457 15.89 -34.13 23.59
C PHE A 457 15.79 -32.81 22.79
N PRO A 458 16.07 -32.75 21.47
CA PRO A 458 15.91 -31.52 20.70
C PRO A 458 14.46 -31.04 20.68
N TYR A 459 13.49 -31.94 20.54
CA TYR A 459 12.05 -31.60 20.58
C TYR A 459 11.64 -31.07 21.96
N LEU A 460 12.11 -31.70 23.03
CA LEU A 460 11.90 -31.25 24.41
C LEU A 460 12.51 -29.86 24.65
N ARG A 461 13.75 -29.64 24.20
CA ARG A 461 14.43 -28.34 24.33
C ARG A 461 13.67 -27.25 23.57
N GLU A 462 13.22 -27.54 22.36
CA GLU A 462 12.50 -26.58 21.53
C GLU A 462 11.10 -26.27 22.05
N TRP A 463 10.41 -27.29 22.57
CA TRP A 463 9.14 -27.14 23.25
C TRP A 463 9.26 -26.23 24.49
N THR A 464 10.33 -26.37 25.27
CA THR A 464 10.60 -25.47 26.42
C THR A 464 10.94 -24.03 26.02
N SER A 465 11.53 -23.82 24.83
CA SER A 465 11.84 -22.46 24.38
C SER A 465 10.66 -21.76 23.72
N GLN A 466 9.76 -22.49 23.05
CA GLN A 466 8.56 -21.91 22.40
C GLN A 466 7.40 -21.64 23.36
N THR A 467 7.24 -22.43 24.43
CA THR A 467 6.14 -22.22 25.39
C THR A 467 6.43 -21.04 26.33
N ARG A 468 6.05 -19.83 25.92
CA ARG A 468 5.94 -18.65 26.79
C ARG A 468 4.83 -18.85 27.82
N GLY A 469 5.15 -19.43 28.97
CA GLY A 469 4.22 -19.53 30.10
C GLY A 469 4.70 -20.49 31.19
N ARG A 470 3.97 -20.53 32.33
CA ARG A 470 4.22 -21.43 33.48
C ARG A 470 4.08 -22.94 33.19
N ARG A 471 3.68 -23.33 31.97
CA ARG A 471 3.34 -24.70 31.59
C ARG A 471 4.50 -25.72 31.49
N PRO A 472 5.76 -25.38 31.10
CA PRO A 472 6.82 -26.38 30.98
C PRO A 472 7.27 -26.92 32.33
N LEU A 473 7.14 -26.13 33.41
CA LEU A 473 7.36 -26.60 34.78
C LEU A 473 6.38 -27.69 35.18
N TRP A 474 5.09 -27.53 34.85
CA TRP A 474 4.06 -28.49 35.21
C TRP A 474 4.23 -29.82 34.48
N CYS A 475 4.63 -29.82 33.21
CA CYS A 475 4.91 -31.06 32.51
C CYS A 475 6.21 -31.73 32.99
N GLY A 476 7.26 -30.96 33.30
CA GLY A 476 8.47 -31.52 33.92
C GLY A 476 8.19 -32.10 35.31
N LEU A 477 7.37 -31.43 36.12
CA LEU A 477 6.90 -31.89 37.42
C LEU A 477 5.96 -33.10 37.30
N ALA A 478 5.09 -33.14 36.30
CA ALA A 478 4.20 -34.27 36.04
C ALA A 478 4.99 -35.49 35.57
N ALA A 479 5.98 -35.31 34.70
CA ALA A 479 6.85 -36.41 34.24
C ALA A 479 7.71 -36.96 35.39
N THR A 480 8.28 -36.10 36.24
CA THR A 480 9.00 -36.53 37.44
C THR A 480 8.08 -37.21 38.46
N ALA A 481 6.89 -36.66 38.71
CA ALA A 481 5.92 -37.27 39.62
C ALA A 481 5.43 -38.62 39.11
N ALA A 482 5.11 -38.75 37.82
CA ALA A 482 4.73 -40.01 37.21
C ALA A 482 5.87 -41.04 37.29
N GLY A 483 7.11 -40.64 37.00
CA GLY A 483 8.28 -41.49 37.17
C GLY A 483 8.48 -41.95 38.61
N ALA A 484 8.33 -41.05 39.59
CA ALA A 484 8.42 -41.39 41.01
C ALA A 484 7.32 -42.35 41.46
N VAL A 485 6.08 -42.17 40.99
CA VAL A 485 4.94 -43.04 41.31
C VAL A 485 5.14 -44.44 40.73
N VAL A 486 5.58 -44.55 39.47
CA VAL A 486 5.87 -45.86 38.85
C VAL A 486 7.02 -46.54 39.59
N LEU A 487 8.09 -45.82 39.97
CA LEU A 487 9.18 -46.38 40.77
C LEU A 487 8.73 -46.86 42.15
N ALA A 488 7.86 -46.09 42.82
CA ALA A 488 7.34 -46.44 44.13
C ALA A 488 6.39 -47.65 44.06
N ALA A 489 5.57 -47.73 43.01
CA ALA A 489 4.67 -48.85 42.77
C ALA A 489 5.45 -50.15 42.52
N THR A 490 6.51 -50.11 41.70
CA THR A 490 7.34 -51.29 41.44
C THR A 490 8.10 -51.74 42.69
N LEU A 491 8.65 -50.80 43.47
CA LEU A 491 9.29 -51.10 44.76
C LEU A 491 8.32 -51.65 45.82
N ALA A 492 7.05 -51.23 45.80
CA ALA A 492 6.03 -51.73 46.71
C ALA A 492 5.54 -53.13 46.31
N GLU A 493 5.47 -53.42 45.01
CA GLU A 493 5.08 -54.72 44.47
C GLU A 493 6.13 -55.80 44.82
N ASP A 494 7.42 -55.46 44.76
CA ASP A 494 8.53 -56.30 45.26
C ASP A 494 8.38 -56.69 46.73
N TRP A 495 7.74 -55.83 47.53
CA TRP A 495 7.56 -56.04 48.97
C TRP A 495 6.36 -56.95 49.28
N VAL A 496 5.39 -57.05 48.37
CA VAL A 496 4.09 -57.71 48.61
C VAL A 496 3.92 -59.00 47.80
N ALA A 497 4.42 -59.05 46.56
CA ALA A 497 4.18 -60.14 45.62
C ALA A 497 5.51 -60.66 45.08
N GLY A 498 6.20 -61.50 45.85
CA GLY A 498 7.53 -62.00 45.51
C GLY A 498 7.61 -62.95 44.31
N ARG A 499 7.19 -62.57 43.09
CA ARG A 499 7.37 -63.44 41.90
C ARG A 499 7.27 -62.91 40.45
N THR A 500 7.38 -61.62 40.12
CA THR A 500 7.48 -61.20 38.69
C THR A 500 8.56 -60.15 38.44
N ILE A 501 9.81 -60.60 38.36
CA ILE A 501 11.02 -59.76 38.46
C ILE A 501 11.38 -59.04 37.15
N VAL A 502 11.03 -59.59 35.99
CA VAL A 502 11.43 -58.97 34.70
C VAL A 502 10.52 -57.80 34.31
N PHE A 503 9.21 -57.90 34.59
CA PHE A 503 8.29 -56.76 34.43
C PHE A 503 8.66 -55.61 35.39
N ASP A 504 9.12 -55.96 36.58
CA ASP A 504 9.60 -55.02 37.59
C ASP A 504 10.89 -54.28 37.14
N ALA A 505 11.88 -54.99 36.57
CA ALA A 505 13.10 -54.38 36.04
C ALA A 505 12.85 -53.39 34.89
N ILE A 506 11.93 -53.72 33.97
CA ILE A 506 11.52 -52.82 32.88
C ILE A 506 10.77 -51.61 33.44
N GLY A 507 9.85 -51.82 34.39
CA GLY A 507 9.13 -50.75 35.07
C GLY A 507 10.08 -49.77 35.77
N LYS A 508 11.10 -50.28 36.48
CA LYS A 508 12.15 -49.49 37.12
C LYS A 508 12.98 -48.69 36.12
N ALA A 509 13.33 -49.26 34.97
CA ALA A 509 14.06 -48.55 33.91
C ALA A 509 13.24 -47.41 33.29
N VAL A 510 11.95 -47.64 33.01
CA VAL A 510 11.02 -46.62 32.50
C VAL A 510 10.81 -45.51 33.53
N ALA A 511 10.66 -45.85 34.80
CA ALA A 511 10.53 -44.90 35.90
C ALA A 511 11.78 -44.03 36.07
N ALA A 512 12.97 -44.64 36.05
CA ALA A 512 14.25 -43.94 36.10
C ALA A 512 14.42 -42.97 34.92
N PHE A 513 14.00 -43.39 33.73
CA PHE A 513 14.02 -42.54 32.54
C PHE A 513 13.06 -41.35 32.65
N ALA A 514 11.82 -41.56 33.08
CA ALA A 514 10.85 -40.48 33.27
C ALA A 514 11.35 -39.45 34.30
N LEU A 515 12.00 -39.90 35.38
CA LEU A 515 12.66 -39.04 36.36
C LEU A 515 13.79 -38.23 35.73
N LEU A 516 14.65 -38.87 34.93
CA LEU A 516 15.78 -38.21 34.27
C LEU A 516 15.31 -37.17 33.25
N VAL A 517 14.29 -37.47 32.45
CA VAL A 517 13.64 -36.53 31.53
C VAL A 517 13.05 -35.34 32.30
N GLY A 518 12.28 -35.60 33.37
CA GLY A 518 11.67 -34.53 34.15
C GLY A 518 12.71 -33.63 34.87
N LEU A 519 13.78 -34.22 35.42
CA LEU A 519 14.87 -33.47 36.06
C LEU A 519 15.66 -32.63 35.05
N THR A 520 15.96 -33.18 33.88
CA THR A 520 16.65 -32.45 32.81
C THR A 520 15.81 -31.29 32.30
N MET A 521 14.49 -31.48 32.12
CA MET A 521 13.56 -30.39 31.81
C MET A 521 13.58 -29.30 32.89
N GLY A 522 13.52 -29.68 34.17
CA GLY A 522 13.55 -28.75 35.29
C GLY A 522 14.85 -27.95 35.38
N ALA A 523 15.99 -28.63 35.19
CA ALA A 523 17.32 -28.01 35.17
C ALA A 523 17.48 -27.04 33.98
N LEU A 524 17.05 -27.43 32.77
CA LEU A 524 17.03 -26.58 31.59
C LEU A 524 16.18 -25.33 31.82
N TRP A 525 15.00 -25.48 32.42
CA TRP A 525 14.13 -24.35 32.73
C TRP A 525 14.77 -23.38 33.74
N LEU A 526 15.38 -23.91 34.82
CA LEU A 526 16.11 -23.12 35.81
C LEU A 526 17.28 -22.36 35.19
N TRP A 527 18.07 -23.03 34.35
CA TRP A 527 19.18 -22.42 33.63
C TRP A 527 18.71 -21.30 32.71
N TYR A 528 17.64 -21.55 31.93
CA TYR A 528 17.07 -20.56 31.02
C TYR A 528 16.52 -19.34 31.75
N ARG A 529 15.89 -19.54 32.91
CA ARG A 529 15.41 -18.45 33.77
C ARG A 529 16.57 -17.62 34.32
N ARG A 530 17.65 -18.26 34.77
CA ARG A 530 18.84 -17.58 35.31
C ARG A 530 19.55 -16.77 34.21
N ALA A 531 19.69 -17.33 33.01
CA ALA A 531 20.25 -16.64 31.86
C ALA A 531 19.44 -15.39 31.45
N ARG A 532 18.09 -15.45 31.52
CA ARG A 532 17.24 -14.26 31.29
C ARG A 532 17.44 -13.18 32.34
N HIS A 533 17.59 -13.54 33.62
CA HIS A 533 17.86 -12.56 34.67
C HIS A 533 19.21 -11.86 34.48
N ALA A 534 20.25 -12.60 34.10
CA ALA A 534 21.55 -12.02 33.79
C ALA A 534 21.47 -11.01 32.62
N ARG A 535 20.81 -11.36 31.52
CA ARG A 535 20.64 -10.44 30.37
C ARG A 535 19.83 -9.19 30.70
N ARG A 536 18.82 -9.29 31.58
CA ARG A 536 18.06 -8.11 32.04
C ARG A 536 18.93 -7.16 32.88
N GLN A 537 19.84 -7.70 33.68
CA GLN A 537 20.78 -6.89 34.45
C GLN A 537 21.78 -6.17 33.53
N GLU A 538 22.33 -6.86 32.53
CA GLU A 538 23.23 -6.25 31.54
C GLU A 538 22.56 -5.13 30.73
N MET A 539 21.30 -5.30 30.30
CA MET A 539 20.57 -4.24 29.60
C MET A 539 20.26 -3.04 30.51
N SER A 540 19.99 -3.27 31.80
CA SER A 540 19.75 -2.17 32.75
C SER A 540 21.00 -1.35 33.07
N THR A 541 22.19 -1.96 32.96
CA THR A 541 23.46 -1.26 33.12
C THR A 541 23.90 -0.49 31.87
N LEU A 542 23.53 -0.97 30.69
CA LEU A 542 23.84 -0.29 29.41
C LEU A 542 22.88 0.88 29.09
N GLY A 543 21.67 0.89 29.63
CA GLY A 543 20.71 2.00 29.43
C GLY A 543 20.83 3.18 30.40
N ARG A 544 21.91 3.26 31.19
CA ARG A 544 22.16 4.34 32.18
C ARG A 544 23.42 5.18 31.90
N GLY A 545 24.14 4.88 30.81
CA GLY A 545 25.16 5.76 30.24
C GLY A 545 24.60 6.39 28.98
#